data_AF-R2R9V0-F1
#
_entry.id   AF-R2R9V0-F1
#
_cell.length_a   1.000
_cell.length_b   1.000
_cell.length_c   1.000
_cell.angle_alpha   90.00
_cell.angle_beta   90.00
_cell.angle_gamma   90.00
#
_symmetry.space_group_name_H-M   'P 1'
#
loop_
_entity.id
_entity.type
_entity.pdbx_description
1 polymer ?
#
loop_
_entity_poly.entity_id
_entity_poly.type
_entity_poly.pdbx_seq_one_letter_code
_entity_poly.pdbx_strand_id
1 'polypeptide(L)'
;MIGCVMTNATFPKAKMNKLADISHNGIARAIRPSHTTYDGDTLFVLGANQIEASFEAVSILAVEAVRRAIIAGTKTAATYGDYLAYQDV
;
A
#
# COMPACT_ATOMS: atom_id res chain seq x y z
N MET A 1 -5.40 3.44 7.48
CA MET A 1 -4.15 3.52 6.70
C MET A 1 -4.37 4.45 5.51
N ILE A 2 -3.43 5.35 5.24
CA ILE A 2 -3.46 6.17 4.01
C ILE A 2 -2.13 5.99 3.29
N GLY A 3 -2.17 5.84 1.97
CA GLY A 3 -0.95 5.64 1.19
C GLY A 3 -1.13 5.88 -0.30
N CYS A 4 0.00 5.84 -1.01
CA CYS A 4 0.03 5.98 -2.46
C CYS A 4 0.96 4.92 -3.08
N VAL A 5 0.50 4.32 -4.17
CA VAL A 5 1.31 3.47 -5.04
C VAL A 5 1.64 4.25 -6.31
N MET A 6 2.91 4.30 -6.68
CA MET A 6 3.36 4.91 -7.92
C MET A 6 3.87 3.82 -8.87
N THR A 7 3.51 3.92 -10.14
CA THR A 7 4.01 3.03 -11.20
C THR A 7 4.36 3.83 -12.44
N ASN A 8 5.38 3.37 -13.17
CA ASN A 8 5.71 3.90 -14.49
C ASN A 8 4.97 3.19 -15.63
N ALA A 9 4.18 2.15 -15.32
CA ALA A 9 3.34 1.47 -16.29
C ALA A 9 2.17 2.35 -16.77
N THR A 10 1.83 2.24 -18.05
CA THR A 10 0.72 2.93 -18.68
C THR A 10 -0.56 2.10 -18.57
N PHE A 11 -1.58 2.64 -17.88
CA PHE A 11 -2.90 2.01 -17.82
C PHE A 11 -4.03 3.06 -17.88
N PRO A 12 -5.21 2.72 -18.44
CA PRO A 12 -6.37 3.59 -18.38
C PRO A 12 -6.83 3.82 -16.93
N LYS A 13 -7.49 4.96 -16.67
CA LYS A 13 -7.97 5.33 -15.32
C LYS A 13 -8.76 4.22 -14.62
N ALA A 14 -9.57 3.47 -15.35
CA ALA A 14 -10.33 2.35 -14.80
C ALA A 14 -9.43 1.23 -14.23
N LYS A 15 -8.36 0.87 -14.95
CA LYS A 15 -7.36 -0.09 -14.46
C LYS A 15 -6.55 0.48 -13.30
N MET A 16 -6.24 1.77 -13.31
CA MET A 16 -5.56 2.43 -12.19
C MET A 16 -6.40 2.44 -10.91
N ASN A 17 -7.71 2.68 -11.03
CA ASN A 17 -8.63 2.54 -9.90
C ASN A 17 -8.69 1.09 -9.41
N LYS A 18 -8.78 0.12 -10.32
CA LYS A 18 -8.75 -1.29 -9.94
C LYS A 18 -7.42 -1.69 -9.27
N LEU A 19 -6.31 -1.11 -9.69
CA LEU A 19 -5.01 -1.31 -9.06
C LEU A 19 -4.99 -0.76 -7.63
N ALA A 20 -5.68 0.36 -7.37
CA ALA A 20 -5.86 0.90 -6.02
C ALA A 20 -6.58 -0.12 -5.14
N ASP A 21 -7.73 -0.62 -5.60
CA ASP A 21 -8.50 -1.66 -4.89
C ASP A 21 -7.66 -2.91 -4.62
N ILE A 22 -6.94 -3.42 -5.62
CA ILE A 22 -6.10 -4.62 -5.46
C ILE A 22 -4.99 -4.37 -4.42
N SER A 23 -4.45 -3.16 -4.38
CA SER A 23 -3.37 -2.79 -3.46
C SER A 23 -3.80 -2.83 -1.99
N HIS A 24 -5.10 -2.74 -1.67
CA HIS A 24 -5.61 -2.95 -0.30
C HIS A 24 -5.28 -4.35 0.24
N ASN A 25 -5.09 -5.35 -0.63
CA ASN A 25 -4.62 -6.66 -0.19
C ASN A 25 -3.24 -6.59 0.49
N GLY A 26 -2.42 -5.58 0.17
CA GLY A 26 -1.16 -5.33 0.86
C GLY A 26 -1.35 -4.91 2.31
N ILE A 27 -2.41 -4.13 2.59
CA ILE A 27 -2.82 -3.74 3.95
C ILE A 27 -3.24 -4.98 4.73
N ALA A 28 -4.17 -5.78 4.17
CA ALA A 28 -4.65 -7.01 4.81
C ALA A 28 -3.54 -8.07 5.06
N ARG A 29 -2.45 -8.03 4.28
CA ARG A 29 -1.27 -8.88 4.48
C ARG A 29 -0.30 -8.35 5.53
N ALA A 30 -0.39 -7.09 5.93
CA ALA A 30 0.49 -6.45 6.91
C ALA A 30 -0.20 -6.16 8.25
N ILE A 31 -1.51 -5.93 8.24
CA ILE A 31 -2.31 -5.51 9.41
C ILE A 31 -3.47 -6.49 9.57
N ARG A 32 -3.74 -6.95 10.80
CA ARG A 32 -4.83 -7.88 11.09
C ARG A 32 -5.44 -7.66 12.50
N PRO A 33 -6.76 -7.41 12.63
CA PRO A 33 -7.70 -7.15 11.53
C PRO A 33 -7.41 -5.83 10.81
N SER A 34 -7.82 -5.73 9.56
CA SER A 34 -7.80 -4.50 8.75
C SER A 34 -9.20 -4.24 8.18
N HIS A 35 -9.44 -3.03 7.65
CA HIS A 35 -10.71 -2.68 7.00
C HIS A 35 -11.93 -2.83 7.93
N THR A 36 -11.77 -2.55 9.22
CA THR A 36 -12.91 -2.51 10.15
C THR A 36 -13.79 -1.29 9.86
N THR A 37 -14.98 -1.25 10.46
CA THR A 37 -15.87 -0.08 10.35
C THR A 37 -15.29 1.20 10.94
N TYR A 38 -14.23 1.10 11.73
CA TYR A 38 -13.53 2.24 12.33
C TYR A 38 -12.28 2.66 11.52
N ASP A 39 -11.92 1.90 10.47
CA ASP A 39 -10.76 2.17 9.64
C ASP A 39 -11.14 2.99 8.40
N GLY A 40 -10.52 4.17 8.24
CA GLY A 40 -10.58 4.99 7.03
C GLY A 40 -9.52 4.61 6.00
N ASP A 41 -9.37 3.32 5.68
CA ASP A 41 -8.31 2.85 4.78
C ASP A 41 -8.47 3.42 3.36
N THR A 42 -7.44 4.07 2.81
CA THR A 42 -7.48 4.69 1.49
C THR A 42 -6.14 4.61 0.78
N LEU A 43 -6.14 4.06 -0.44
CA LEU A 43 -4.98 4.04 -1.32
C LEU A 43 -5.22 4.82 -2.61
N PHE A 44 -4.23 5.63 -2.99
CA PHE A 44 -4.19 6.32 -4.28
C PHE A 44 -3.18 5.65 -5.20
N VAL A 45 -3.42 5.64 -6.51
CA VAL A 45 -2.45 5.15 -7.49
C VAL A 45 -2.12 6.24 -8.51
N LEU A 46 -0.83 6.48 -8.71
CA LEU A 46 -0.29 7.42 -9.68
C LEU A 46 0.46 6.66 -10.78
N GLY A 47 0.13 6.97 -12.04
CA GLY A 47 0.78 6.39 -13.21
C GLY A 47 1.59 7.45 -13.95
N ALA A 48 2.90 7.22 -14.14
CA ALA A 48 3.76 8.10 -14.93
C ALA A 48 3.66 7.83 -16.44
N ASN A 49 2.99 6.74 -16.85
CA ASN A 49 2.72 6.37 -18.24
C ASN A 49 3.95 6.35 -19.16
N GLN A 50 5.01 5.65 -18.74
CA GLN A 50 6.30 5.60 -19.44
C GLN A 50 6.49 4.29 -20.22
N ILE A 51 5.95 3.17 -19.75
CA ILE A 51 6.14 1.85 -20.34
C ILE A 51 4.84 1.05 -20.43
N GLU A 52 4.73 0.19 -21.43
CA GLU A 52 3.72 -0.86 -21.47
C GLU A 52 4.13 -2.03 -20.58
N ALA A 53 3.20 -2.55 -19.77
CA ALA A 53 3.45 -3.64 -18.84
C ALA A 53 2.21 -4.50 -18.62
N SER A 54 2.40 -5.75 -18.16
CA SER A 54 1.28 -6.60 -17.72
C SER A 54 0.62 -6.00 -16.49
N PHE A 55 -0.71 -5.89 -16.53
CA PHE A 55 -1.48 -5.38 -15.40
C PHE A 55 -1.40 -6.32 -14.20
N GLU A 56 -1.38 -7.63 -14.43
CA GLU A 56 -1.26 -8.67 -13.41
C GLU A 56 0.09 -8.57 -12.70
N ALA A 57 1.19 -8.43 -13.46
CA ALA A 57 2.52 -8.28 -12.88
C ALA A 57 2.61 -7.03 -12.00
N VAL A 58 2.12 -5.88 -12.49
CA VAL A 58 2.10 -4.63 -11.71
C VAL A 58 1.20 -4.76 -10.47
N SER A 59 0.08 -5.47 -10.57
CA SER A 59 -0.84 -5.71 -9.44
C SER A 59 -0.17 -6.50 -8.31
N ILE A 60 0.55 -7.57 -8.65
CA ILE A 60 1.30 -8.37 -7.66
C ILE A 60 2.37 -7.51 -6.97
N LEU A 61 3.11 -6.72 -7.75
CA LEU A 61 4.15 -5.82 -7.23
C LEU A 61 3.56 -4.72 -6.35
N ALA A 62 2.41 -4.16 -6.71
CA ALA A 62 1.74 -3.12 -5.92
C ALA A 62 1.31 -3.62 -4.54
N VAL A 63 0.71 -4.82 -4.47
CA VAL A 63 0.35 -5.47 -3.19
C VAL A 63 1.59 -5.67 -2.31
N GLU A 64 2.68 -6.15 -2.89
CA GLU A 64 3.92 -6.38 -2.15
C GLU A 64 4.59 -5.07 -1.73
N ALA A 65 4.56 -4.04 -2.56
CA ALA A 65 5.07 -2.72 -2.25
C ALA A 65 4.33 -2.10 -1.06
N VAL A 66 3.00 -2.17 -1.04
CA VAL A 66 2.19 -1.69 0.09
C VAL A 66 2.53 -2.46 1.37
N ARG A 67 2.57 -3.79 1.31
CA ARG A 67 2.91 -4.63 2.47
C ARG A 67 4.28 -4.26 3.04
N ARG A 68 5.29 -4.11 2.17
CA ARG A 68 6.66 -3.76 2.56
C ARG A 68 6.74 -2.34 3.11
N ALA A 69 6.00 -1.38 2.53
CA ALA A 69 5.97 0.00 3.02
C ALA A 69 5.43 0.07 4.44
N ILE A 70 4.35 -0.65 4.75
CA ILE A 70 3.79 -0.72 6.11
C ILE A 70 4.81 -1.30 7.08
N ILE A 71 5.40 -2.46 6.75
CA ILE A 71 6.40 -3.11 7.61
C ILE A 71 7.62 -2.21 7.83
N ALA A 72 8.09 -1.54 6.78
CA ALA A 72 9.20 -0.61 6.88
C ALA A 72 8.86 0.53 7.84
N GLY A 73 7.69 1.17 7.69
CA GLY A 73 7.24 2.23 8.58
C GLY A 73 7.12 1.79 10.04
N THR A 74 6.60 0.59 10.29
CA THR A 74 6.55 0.03 11.66
C THR A 74 7.95 -0.19 12.24
N LYS A 75 8.89 -0.70 11.43
CA LYS A 75 10.26 -0.99 11.89
C LYS A 75 11.14 0.24 12.06
N THR A 76 10.84 1.35 11.38
CA THR A 76 11.63 2.59 11.47
C THR A 76 10.97 3.65 12.36
N ALA A 77 9.80 3.36 12.93
CA ALA A 77 9.15 4.24 13.90
C ALA A 77 9.99 4.31 15.19
N ALA A 78 9.96 5.47 15.85
CA ALA A 78 10.54 5.68 17.18
C ALA A 78 9.42 5.84 18.21
N THR A 79 9.68 5.44 19.46
CA THR A 79 8.75 5.65 20.57
C THR A 79 8.39 7.13 20.71
N TYR A 80 7.11 7.41 20.93
CA TYR A 80 6.60 8.77 21.10
C TYR A 80 5.74 8.84 22.37
N GLY A 81 6.25 9.52 23.41
CA GLY A 81 5.61 9.56 24.72
C GLY A 81 5.41 8.14 25.25
N ASP A 82 4.16 7.81 25.59
CA ASP A 82 3.79 6.48 26.12
C ASP A 82 3.52 5.43 25.01
N TYR A 83 3.64 5.81 23.73
CA TYR A 83 3.44 4.90 22.60
C TYR A 83 4.77 4.30 22.17
N LEU A 84 5.03 3.07 22.62
CA LEU A 84 6.24 2.32 22.28
C LEU A 84 6.28 1.95 20.79
N ALA A 85 7.43 2.16 20.17
CA ALA A 85 7.69 1.65 18.84
C ALA A 85 8.07 0.17 18.86
N TYR A 86 7.91 -0.51 17.72
CA TYR A 86 8.21 -1.93 17.58
C TYR A 86 9.63 -2.32 18.02
N GLN A 87 10.61 -1.44 17.83
CA GLN A 87 12.00 -1.68 18.20
C GLN A 87 12.26 -1.63 19.72
N ASP A 88 11.35 -1.01 20.48
CA ASP A 88 11.48 -0.77 21.92
C ASP A 88 10.59 -1.72 22.75
N VAL A 89 10.00 -2.73 22.10
CA VAL A 89 9.13 -3.77 22.69
C VAL A 89 9.83 -5.12 22.67
#